data_AF-A0AAW9BS26-F1
#
_entry.id   AF-A0AAW9BS26-F1
#
_cell.length_a   1.000
_cell.length_b   1.000
_cell.length_c   1.000
_cell.angle_alpha   90.00
_cell.angle_beta   90.00
_cell.angle_gamma   90.00
#
_symmetry.space_group_name_H-M   'P 1'
#
loop_
_entity.id
_entity.type
_entity.pdbx_description
1 polymer ?
#
loop_
_entity_poly.entity_id
_entity_poly.type
_entity_poly.pdbx_seq_one_letter_code
_entity_poly.pdbx_strand_id
1 'polypeptide(L)'
;MVDMLDTAPSMRRLPFSFANRFKLVLETEHPERPPILYYVEPLNPAALVEVRRVLKRSFVPQAIDKESFDKKLTEAYQRDSSEARQLMEDIGADSDDFFSLAEELPHDEDLLESEDDAPIIKLINAMLGEAIKEGASDIHIETFEKTLSIRFRVDGVLREVLTPSRKLAPLLVSRVKVMAKLDIAEKRVPQDGRISLRIGGRAVDVRVSTMPSSHGERVVMRLLDKNATRLDLHSLGMTPSVHDNFRHLIG
;
A
#
# COMPACT_ATOMS: atom_id res chain seq x y z
N MET A 1 18.11 -12.36 -47.46
CA MET A 1 17.02 -11.40 -47.23
C MET A 1 16.61 -11.58 -45.78
N VAL A 2 17.26 -10.86 -44.87
CA VAL A 2 17.00 -10.91 -43.43
C VAL A 2 16.28 -9.61 -43.12
N ASP A 3 15.03 -9.73 -42.69
CA ASP A 3 14.12 -8.62 -42.46
C ASP A 3 14.52 -7.89 -41.17
N MET A 4 15.04 -6.66 -41.32
CA MET A 4 15.26 -5.72 -40.23
C MET A 4 13.95 -4.98 -39.99
N LEU A 5 13.13 -5.48 -39.06
CA LEU A 5 12.11 -4.66 -38.42
C LEU A 5 12.76 -3.90 -37.27
N ASP A 6 13.24 -2.71 -37.62
CA ASP A 6 13.73 -1.66 -36.75
C ASP A 6 12.58 -1.20 -35.82
N THR A 7 12.52 -1.79 -34.63
CA THR A 7 11.62 -1.34 -33.56
C THR A 7 12.11 0.00 -33.04
N ALA A 8 11.32 1.06 -33.25
CA ALA A 8 11.55 2.39 -32.67
C ALA A 8 11.96 2.31 -31.19
N PRO A 9 12.94 3.12 -30.72
CA PRO A 9 13.43 3.03 -29.35
C PRO A 9 12.32 3.45 -28.38
N SER A 10 11.72 2.48 -27.69
CA SER A 10 10.84 2.72 -26.55
C SER A 10 11.53 3.69 -25.59
N MET A 11 10.91 4.83 -25.27
CA MET A 11 11.43 5.79 -24.29
C MET A 11 11.61 5.09 -22.94
N ARG A 12 12.84 4.69 -22.61
CA ARG A 12 13.14 3.99 -21.35
C ARG A 12 13.14 5.01 -20.22
N ARG A 13 12.09 5.00 -19.41
CA ARG A 13 12.03 5.70 -18.12
C ARG A 13 12.73 4.86 -17.05
N LEU A 14 13.10 5.50 -15.94
CA LEU A 14 13.53 4.79 -14.75
C LEU A 14 12.30 4.22 -14.02
N PRO A 15 12.44 3.16 -13.21
CA PRO A 15 11.38 2.77 -12.28
C PRO A 15 11.19 3.86 -11.20
N PHE A 16 9.94 4.18 -10.84
CA PHE A 16 9.58 5.17 -9.82
C PHE A 16 10.25 4.87 -8.49
N SER A 17 10.27 3.62 -8.04
CA SER A 17 10.90 3.26 -6.77
C SER A 17 12.40 3.58 -6.77
N PHE A 18 13.07 3.39 -7.90
CA PHE A 18 14.47 3.79 -8.08
C PHE A 18 14.61 5.32 -8.17
N ALA A 19 13.73 5.97 -8.95
CA ALA A 19 13.72 7.42 -9.13
C ALA A 19 13.46 8.18 -7.83
N ASN A 20 12.47 7.77 -7.05
CA ASN A 20 12.10 8.36 -5.77
C ASN A 20 13.17 8.09 -4.70
N ARG A 21 13.72 6.87 -4.63
CA ARG A 21 14.76 6.50 -3.66
C ARG A 21 16.05 7.30 -3.87
N PHE A 22 16.52 7.39 -5.11
CA PHE A 22 17.80 8.05 -5.42
C PHE A 22 17.65 9.52 -5.84
N LYS A 23 16.42 10.04 -5.83
CA LYS A 23 16.07 11.40 -6.26
C LYS A 23 16.59 11.70 -7.67
N LEU A 24 16.25 10.83 -8.62
CA LEU A 24 16.64 10.88 -10.04
C LEU A 24 15.41 10.81 -10.94
N VAL A 25 15.22 11.75 -11.87
CA VAL A 25 14.12 11.74 -12.85
C VAL A 25 14.70 11.91 -14.25
N LEU A 26 14.28 11.04 -15.17
CA LEU A 26 14.73 11.09 -16.55
C LEU A 26 13.65 11.69 -17.45
N GLU A 27 13.99 12.73 -18.18
CA GLU A 27 13.12 13.37 -19.16
C GLU A 27 13.73 13.28 -20.56
N THR A 28 12.93 12.86 -21.53
CA THR A 28 13.35 12.74 -22.93
C THR A 28 12.50 13.69 -23.77
N GLU A 29 13.07 14.82 -24.17
CA GLU A 29 12.37 15.81 -25.00
C GLU A 29 12.26 15.37 -26.47
N HIS A 30 13.29 14.71 -27.00
CA HIS A 30 13.35 14.27 -28.39
C HIS A 30 14.16 12.97 -28.52
N PRO A 31 13.77 11.99 -29.37
CA PRO A 31 14.48 10.71 -29.50
C PRO A 31 15.97 10.86 -29.81
N GLU A 32 16.32 11.88 -30.60
CA GLU A 32 17.69 12.15 -31.07
C GLU A 32 18.54 13.01 -30.13
N ARG A 33 17.96 13.65 -29.11
CA ARG A 33 18.71 14.45 -28.13
C ARG A 33 19.05 13.62 -26.90
N PRO A 34 20.23 13.79 -26.28
CA PRO A 34 20.52 13.07 -25.03
C PRO A 34 19.48 13.44 -23.97
N PRO A 35 18.85 12.46 -23.29
CA PRO A 35 17.88 12.73 -22.24
C PRO A 35 18.52 13.50 -21.08
N ILE A 36 17.70 14.28 -20.38
CA ILE A 36 18.13 15.03 -19.20
C ILE A 36 17.85 14.17 -17.98
N LEU A 37 18.85 13.99 -17.12
CA LEU A 37 18.73 13.33 -15.83
C LEU A 37 18.70 14.40 -14.74
N TYR A 38 17.51 14.73 -14.26
CA TYR A 38 17.34 15.62 -13.12
C TYR A 38 17.69 14.90 -11.83
N TYR A 39 18.40 15.59 -10.94
CA TYR A 39 18.77 15.04 -9.63
C TYR A 39 18.73 16.09 -8.51
N VAL A 40 18.58 15.63 -7.28
CA VAL A 40 18.74 16.45 -6.06
C VAL A 40 20.09 16.14 -5.42
N GLU A 41 20.81 17.16 -4.96
CA GLU A 41 22.07 16.95 -4.24
C GLU A 41 21.85 16.37 -2.83
N PRO A 42 22.75 15.49 -2.34
CA PRO A 42 23.98 15.03 -2.98
C PRO A 42 23.74 13.88 -3.97
N LEU A 43 24.45 13.93 -5.10
CA LEU A 43 24.34 12.92 -6.15
C LEU A 43 25.04 11.61 -5.77
N ASN A 44 24.33 10.49 -5.85
CA ASN A 44 24.89 9.16 -5.62
C ASN A 44 25.60 8.62 -6.89
N PRO A 45 26.93 8.43 -6.90
CA PRO A 45 27.66 7.97 -8.08
C PRO A 45 27.26 6.56 -8.54
N ALA A 46 26.92 5.66 -7.61
CA ALA A 46 26.50 4.30 -7.94
C ALA A 46 25.14 4.30 -8.65
N ALA A 47 24.20 5.15 -8.21
CA ALA A 47 22.91 5.31 -8.87
C ALA A 47 23.07 5.87 -10.29
N LEU A 48 24.01 6.80 -10.51
CA LEU A 48 24.27 7.36 -11.83
C LEU A 48 24.84 6.33 -12.82
N VAL A 49 25.73 5.45 -12.36
CA VAL A 49 26.23 4.31 -13.16
C VAL A 49 25.09 3.37 -13.52
N GLU A 50 24.17 3.11 -12.59
CA GLU A 50 23.01 2.25 -12.82
C GLU A 50 22.06 2.84 -13.88
N VAL A 51 21.80 4.15 -13.83
CA VAL A 51 21.05 4.86 -14.88
C VAL A 51 21.73 4.69 -16.24
N ARG A 52 23.06 4.83 -16.32
CA ARG A 52 23.83 4.63 -17.55
C ARG A 52 23.73 3.21 -18.08
N ARG A 53 23.79 2.21 -17.19
CA ARG A 53 23.67 0.78 -17.51
C ARG A 53 22.32 0.46 -18.13
N VAL A 54 21.23 0.98 -17.56
CA VAL A 54 19.85 0.73 -18.00
C VAL A 54 19.53 1.45 -19.32
N LEU A 55 19.92 2.72 -19.44
CA LEU A 55 19.60 3.54 -20.60
C LEU A 55 20.39 3.19 -21.85
N LYS A 56 21.61 2.65 -21.70
CA LYS A 56 22.53 2.31 -22.80
C LYS A 56 22.88 3.49 -23.73
N ARG A 57 22.46 4.72 -23.41
CA ARG A 57 22.75 5.99 -24.13
C ARG A 57 23.22 7.07 -23.16
N SER A 58 23.91 8.09 -23.69
CA SER A 58 24.39 9.22 -22.87
C SER A 58 23.22 10.08 -22.41
N PHE A 59 23.35 10.74 -21.26
CA PHE A 59 22.38 11.67 -20.69
C PHE A 59 23.11 12.88 -20.11
N VAL A 60 22.39 13.97 -19.87
CA VAL A 60 22.91 15.20 -19.28
C VAL A 60 22.40 15.35 -17.85
N PRO A 61 23.25 15.21 -16.81
CA PRO A 61 22.83 15.44 -15.43
C PRO A 61 22.54 16.92 -15.17
N GLN A 62 21.43 17.21 -14.50
CA GLN A 62 21.04 18.57 -14.11
C GLN A 62 20.56 18.59 -12.66
N ALA A 63 21.23 19.38 -11.80
CA ALA A 63 20.79 19.57 -10.42
C ALA A 63 19.52 20.42 -10.38
N ILE A 64 18.57 20.02 -9.55
CA ILE A 64 17.34 20.76 -9.25
C ILE A 64 17.07 20.73 -7.74
N ASP A 65 16.27 21.69 -7.28
CA ASP A 65 15.78 21.70 -5.91
C ASP A 65 14.72 20.61 -5.70
N LYS A 66 14.43 20.32 -4.42
CA LYS A 66 13.50 19.26 -4.02
C LYS A 66 12.07 19.52 -4.50
N GLU A 67 11.60 20.77 -4.50
CA GLU A 67 10.23 21.11 -4.90
C GLU A 67 10.04 20.90 -6.40
N SER A 68 11.00 21.38 -7.21
CA SER A 68 11.05 21.12 -8.64
C SER A 68 11.15 19.63 -8.96
N PHE A 69 11.89 18.86 -8.14
CA PHE A 69 12.02 17.42 -8.29
C PHE A 69 10.69 16.71 -8.05
N ASP A 70 10.01 17.01 -6.95
CA ASP A 70 8.74 16.36 -6.59
C ASP A 70 7.67 16.63 -7.68
N LYS A 71 7.65 17.85 -8.24
CA LYS A 71 6.79 18.20 -9.37
C LYS A 71 7.12 17.40 -10.64
N LYS A 72 8.40 17.32 -11.02
CA LYS A 72 8.85 16.56 -12.21
C LYS A 72 8.65 15.06 -12.06
N LEU A 73 8.89 14.51 -10.87
CA LEU A 73 8.61 13.12 -10.53
C LEU A 73 7.11 12.85 -10.68
N THR A 74 6.28 13.74 -10.17
CA THR A 74 4.83 13.63 -10.30
C THR A 74 4.40 13.66 -11.77
N GLU A 75 4.83 14.64 -12.56
CA GLU A 75 4.49 14.76 -13.99
C GLU A 75 4.99 13.58 -14.85
N ALA A 76 6.18 13.06 -14.55
CA ALA A 76 6.80 11.98 -15.32
C ALA A 76 6.08 10.62 -15.13
N TYR A 77 5.51 10.39 -13.95
CA TYR A 77 4.88 9.11 -13.58
C TYR A 77 3.35 9.18 -13.48
N GLN A 78 2.75 10.37 -13.49
CA GLN A 78 1.29 10.57 -13.64
C GLN A 78 0.74 10.03 -14.99
N ARG A 79 1.61 9.80 -15.98
CA ARG A 79 1.23 9.46 -17.36
C ARG A 79 1.20 7.98 -17.74
N ASP A 80 1.51 7.03 -16.85
CA ASP A 80 1.35 5.57 -17.12
C ASP A 80 0.13 4.94 -16.44
N SER A 81 -0.96 5.68 -16.59
CA SER A 81 -2.34 5.30 -16.36
C SER A 81 -2.86 4.35 -17.45
N SER A 82 -2.30 3.15 -17.60
CA SER A 82 -2.99 2.07 -18.35
C SER A 82 -3.41 0.96 -17.39
N GLU A 83 -2.47 0.35 -16.67
CA GLU A 83 -2.76 -0.67 -15.66
C GLU A 83 -3.37 -0.07 -14.39
N ALA A 84 -2.82 1.04 -13.87
CA ALA A 84 -3.40 1.77 -12.74
C ALA A 84 -4.78 2.37 -13.09
N ARG A 85 -4.98 2.80 -14.34
CA ARG A 85 -6.28 3.33 -14.81
C ARG A 85 -7.31 2.23 -14.97
N GLN A 86 -6.90 1.08 -15.51
CA GLN A 86 -7.75 -0.10 -15.61
C GLN A 86 -8.07 -0.70 -14.23
N LEU A 87 -7.14 -0.66 -13.28
CA LEU A 87 -7.39 -0.99 -11.87
C LEU A 87 -8.39 -0.01 -11.23
N MET A 88 -8.28 1.29 -11.51
CA MET A 88 -9.26 2.30 -11.05
C MET A 88 -10.64 2.11 -11.68
N GLU A 89 -10.72 1.81 -12.98
CA GLU A 89 -11.98 1.43 -13.66
C GLU A 89 -12.59 0.15 -13.05
N ASP A 90 -11.75 -0.83 -12.72
CA ASP A 90 -12.14 -2.11 -12.10
C ASP A 90 -12.60 -1.96 -10.62
N ILE A 91 -12.28 -0.84 -9.96
CA ILE A 91 -12.72 -0.51 -8.58
C ILE A 91 -14.06 0.25 -8.59
N GLY A 92 -14.39 0.96 -9.67
CA GLY A 92 -15.64 1.68 -9.88
C GLY A 92 -15.52 3.19 -9.67
N ALA A 93 -16.12 3.98 -10.55
CA ALA A 93 -16.02 5.44 -10.59
C ALA A 93 -16.68 6.20 -9.42
N ASP A 94 -17.41 5.51 -8.53
CA ASP A 94 -18.07 6.11 -7.35
C ASP A 94 -17.20 6.04 -6.08
N SER A 95 -15.97 5.51 -6.14
CA SER A 95 -15.10 5.29 -4.97
C SER A 95 -14.11 6.42 -4.68
N ASP A 96 -14.30 7.62 -5.24
CA ASP A 96 -13.40 8.77 -5.06
C ASP A 96 -13.15 9.10 -3.58
N ASP A 97 -14.14 8.86 -2.71
CA ASP A 97 -14.07 9.14 -1.27
C ASP A 97 -13.11 8.20 -0.51
N PHE A 98 -12.91 6.97 -1.00
CA PHE A 98 -11.88 6.07 -0.45
C PHE A 98 -10.49 6.59 -0.81
N PHE A 99 -10.28 7.00 -2.07
CA PHE A 99 -8.97 7.42 -2.53
C PHE A 99 -8.49 8.74 -1.93
N SER A 100 -9.39 9.69 -1.69
CA SER A 100 -9.08 10.91 -0.93
C SER A 100 -8.62 10.59 0.49
N LEU A 101 -9.29 9.64 1.16
CA LEU A 101 -8.95 9.19 2.51
C LEU A 101 -7.60 8.46 2.57
N ALA A 102 -7.20 7.78 1.48
CA ALA A 102 -5.90 7.12 1.38
C ALA A 102 -4.72 8.10 1.43
N GLU A 103 -4.90 9.31 0.90
CA GLU A 103 -3.88 10.35 0.83
C GLU A 103 -3.66 11.05 2.18
N GLU A 104 -4.63 10.95 3.10
CA GLU A 104 -4.53 11.48 4.47
C GLU A 104 -3.86 10.51 5.45
N LEU A 105 -3.64 9.25 5.04
CA LEU A 105 -3.05 8.23 5.89
C LEU A 105 -1.52 8.29 5.83
N PRO A 106 -0.83 8.25 6.99
CA PRO A 106 0.63 8.26 7.01
C PRO A 106 1.19 7.08 6.18
N HIS A 107 2.01 7.39 5.19
CA HIS A 107 2.87 6.40 4.54
C HIS A 107 4.01 6.08 5.52
N ASP A 108 3.83 5.06 6.35
CA ASP A 108 4.97 4.51 7.11
C ASP A 108 5.93 3.86 6.11
N GLU A 109 7.08 4.50 5.90
CA GLU A 109 8.21 4.02 5.11
C GLU A 109 8.81 2.77 5.78
N ASP A 110 8.37 1.57 5.41
CA ASP A 110 9.31 0.45 5.30
C ASP A 110 8.82 -0.71 4.41
N LEU A 111 9.77 -1.18 3.59
CA LEU A 111 9.84 -2.41 2.81
C LEU A 111 9.04 -2.55 1.50
N LEU A 112 9.82 -2.58 0.41
CA LEU A 112 9.53 -3.15 -0.91
C LEU A 112 8.38 -2.49 -1.68
N GLU A 113 8.55 -1.23 -2.07
CA GLU A 113 7.66 -0.58 -3.02
C GLU A 113 8.04 -0.96 -4.46
N SER A 114 7.25 -1.85 -5.06
CA SER A 114 7.11 -1.99 -6.51
C SER A 114 6.11 -0.94 -7.02
N GLU A 115 6.30 -0.40 -8.23
CA GLU A 115 5.38 0.55 -8.87
C GLU A 115 3.92 0.07 -8.92
N ASP A 116 3.72 -1.25 -9.07
CA ASP A 116 2.40 -1.88 -9.17
C ASP A 116 1.60 -1.88 -7.86
N ASP A 117 2.27 -1.67 -6.72
CA ASP A 117 1.61 -1.72 -5.42
C ASP A 117 0.94 -0.39 -5.05
N ALA A 118 1.27 0.74 -5.69
CA ALA A 118 0.80 2.06 -5.26
C ALA A 118 -0.75 2.20 -5.23
N PRO A 119 -1.52 1.75 -6.24
CA PRO A 119 -2.98 1.79 -6.19
C PRO A 119 -3.57 0.86 -5.13
N ILE A 120 -2.97 -0.33 -4.95
CA ILE A 120 -3.43 -1.33 -3.99
C ILE A 120 -3.14 -0.88 -2.56
N ILE A 121 -1.99 -0.27 -2.32
CA ILE A 121 -1.62 0.37 -1.05
C ILE A 121 -2.64 1.45 -0.72
N LYS A 122 -2.93 2.36 -1.66
CA LYS A 122 -3.93 3.41 -1.46
C LYS A 122 -5.30 2.82 -1.14
N LEU A 123 -5.75 1.79 -1.87
CA LEU A 123 -7.04 1.15 -1.62
C LEU A 123 -7.12 0.47 -0.23
N ILE A 124 -6.07 -0.25 0.20
CA ILE A 124 -6.05 -0.87 1.53
C ILE A 124 -6.05 0.19 2.63
N ASN A 125 -5.25 1.25 2.47
CA ASN A 125 -5.20 2.36 3.40
C ASN A 125 -6.57 3.04 3.50
N ALA A 126 -7.15 3.44 2.36
CA ALA A 126 -8.51 3.97 2.28
C ALA A 126 -9.53 3.12 3.03
N MET A 127 -9.52 1.81 2.77
CA MET A 127 -10.44 0.86 3.37
C MET A 127 -10.26 0.75 4.89
N LEU A 128 -9.02 0.80 5.39
CA LEU A 128 -8.77 0.85 6.83
C LEU A 128 -9.24 2.17 7.45
N GLY A 129 -9.02 3.29 6.75
CA GLY A 129 -9.51 4.61 7.15
C GLY A 129 -11.02 4.65 7.26
N GLU A 130 -11.73 4.21 6.22
CA GLU A 130 -13.20 4.19 6.20
C GLU A 130 -13.75 3.23 7.24
N ALA A 131 -13.17 2.03 7.40
CA ALA A 131 -13.58 1.10 8.45
C ALA A 131 -13.48 1.71 9.86
N ILE A 132 -12.43 2.49 10.14
CA ILE A 132 -12.28 3.20 11.43
C ILE A 132 -13.29 4.34 11.55
N LYS A 133 -13.45 5.15 10.51
CA LYS A 133 -14.42 6.26 10.45
C LYS A 133 -15.84 5.77 10.73
N GLU A 134 -16.19 4.62 10.17
CA GLU A 134 -17.51 4.00 10.35
C GLU A 134 -17.62 3.09 11.59
N GLY A 135 -16.57 2.97 12.41
CA GLY A 135 -16.60 2.21 13.66
C GLY A 135 -16.68 0.68 13.49
N ALA A 136 -16.12 0.13 12.41
CA ALA A 136 -16.14 -1.30 12.16
C ALA A 136 -15.25 -2.10 13.13
N SER A 137 -15.72 -3.26 13.58
CA SER A 137 -14.95 -4.20 14.39
C SER A 137 -14.08 -5.14 13.55
N ASP A 138 -14.57 -5.52 12.37
CA ASP A 138 -13.89 -6.45 11.47
C ASP A 138 -14.08 -6.02 10.02
N ILE A 139 -13.02 -6.15 9.22
CA ILE A 139 -13.03 -6.04 7.76
C ILE A 139 -12.90 -7.44 7.19
N HIS A 140 -13.75 -7.79 6.24
CA HIS A 140 -13.78 -9.06 5.55
C HIS A 140 -13.47 -8.85 4.06
N ILE A 141 -12.47 -9.54 3.54
CA ILE A 141 -12.17 -9.60 2.10
C ILE A 141 -12.41 -11.04 1.64
N GLU A 142 -13.42 -11.23 0.80
CA GLU A 142 -13.92 -12.55 0.45
C GLU A 142 -13.97 -12.74 -1.07
N THR A 143 -13.24 -13.74 -1.55
CA THR A 143 -13.21 -14.08 -2.97
C THR A 143 -14.23 -15.19 -3.26
N PHE A 144 -15.11 -14.96 -4.21
CA PHE A 144 -16.06 -15.93 -4.76
C PHE A 144 -15.66 -16.32 -6.19
N GLU A 145 -16.47 -17.18 -6.82
CA GLU A 145 -16.21 -17.67 -8.17
C GLU A 145 -16.06 -16.53 -9.19
N LYS A 146 -16.95 -15.54 -9.13
CA LYS A 146 -17.06 -14.45 -10.12
C LYS A 146 -16.85 -13.06 -9.55
N THR A 147 -16.92 -12.91 -8.23
CA THR A 147 -16.90 -11.62 -7.55
C THR A 147 -15.90 -11.62 -6.41
N LEU A 148 -15.45 -10.43 -6.04
CA LEU A 148 -14.72 -10.14 -4.81
C LEU A 148 -15.63 -9.23 -3.99
N SER A 149 -15.87 -9.56 -2.73
CA SER A 149 -16.71 -8.78 -1.82
C SER A 149 -15.88 -8.32 -0.63
N ILE A 150 -15.98 -7.02 -0.32
CA ILE A 150 -15.41 -6.42 0.87
C ILE A 150 -16.57 -6.02 1.77
N ARG A 151 -16.54 -6.49 3.01
CA ARG A 151 -17.61 -6.28 4.00
C ARG A 151 -17.05 -5.78 5.32
N PHE A 152 -17.75 -4.86 5.95
CA PHE A 152 -17.45 -4.42 7.31
C PHE A 152 -18.45 -5.01 8.29
N ARG A 153 -17.98 -5.35 9.48
CA ARG A 153 -18.86 -5.59 10.64
C ARG A 153 -18.93 -4.33 11.47
N VAL A 154 -20.10 -3.69 11.53
CA VAL A 154 -20.36 -2.52 12.37
C VAL A 154 -21.46 -2.89 13.35
N ASP A 155 -21.22 -2.67 14.65
CA ASP A 155 -22.17 -3.03 15.72
C ASP A 155 -22.71 -4.46 15.63
N GLY A 156 -21.84 -5.40 15.23
CA GLY A 156 -22.17 -6.81 15.05
C GLY A 156 -22.80 -7.18 13.69
N VAL A 157 -23.28 -6.20 12.92
CA VAL A 157 -23.94 -6.40 11.63
C VAL A 157 -22.93 -6.36 10.48
N LEU A 158 -22.97 -7.36 9.60
CA LEU A 158 -22.17 -7.40 8.38
C LEU A 158 -22.84 -6.59 7.27
N ARG A 159 -22.11 -5.69 6.63
CA ARG A 159 -22.54 -4.93 5.46
C ARG A 159 -21.50 -4.99 4.35
N GLU A 160 -21.95 -5.10 3.11
CA GLU A 160 -21.09 -4.98 1.93
C GLU A 160 -20.80 -3.50 1.66
N VAL A 161 -19.52 -3.17 1.48
CA VAL A 161 -19.06 -1.79 1.26
C VAL A 161 -18.49 -1.59 -0.13
N LEU A 162 -17.87 -2.63 -0.71
CA LEU A 162 -17.28 -2.56 -2.04
C LEU A 162 -17.27 -3.94 -2.67
N THR A 163 -17.56 -4.00 -3.97
CA THR A 163 -17.53 -5.24 -4.76
C THR A 163 -16.64 -5.02 -5.98
N PRO A 164 -15.30 -4.96 -5.79
CA PRO A 164 -14.39 -4.62 -6.86
C PRO A 164 -14.17 -5.82 -7.80
N SER A 165 -13.50 -5.57 -8.93
CA SER A 165 -13.12 -6.63 -9.88
C SER A 165 -12.42 -7.78 -9.18
N ARG A 166 -12.86 -9.01 -9.46
CA ARG A 166 -12.27 -10.25 -8.91
C ARG A 166 -10.75 -10.32 -9.16
N LYS A 167 -10.24 -9.69 -10.22
CA LYS A 167 -8.81 -9.66 -10.56
C LYS A 167 -7.95 -9.05 -9.45
N LEU A 168 -8.53 -8.20 -8.61
CA LEU A 168 -7.85 -7.54 -7.48
C LEU A 168 -7.61 -8.46 -6.28
N ALA A 169 -8.33 -9.57 -6.18
CA ALA A 169 -8.25 -10.48 -5.04
C ALA A 169 -6.80 -10.92 -4.66
N PRO A 170 -5.98 -11.45 -5.59
CA PRO A 170 -4.61 -11.84 -5.25
C PRO A 170 -3.73 -10.66 -4.84
N LEU A 171 -3.96 -9.47 -5.39
CA LEU A 171 -3.20 -8.26 -5.07
C LEU A 171 -3.51 -7.77 -3.65
N LEU A 172 -4.79 -7.71 -3.29
CA LEU A 172 -5.22 -7.32 -1.94
C LEU A 172 -4.71 -8.30 -0.88
N VAL A 173 -4.84 -9.61 -1.13
CA VAL A 173 -4.32 -10.64 -0.22
C VAL A 173 -2.81 -10.50 -0.05
N SER A 174 -2.07 -10.36 -1.15
CA SER A 174 -0.61 -10.18 -1.12
C SER A 174 -0.22 -8.95 -0.31
N ARG A 175 -0.88 -7.81 -0.54
CA ARG A 175 -0.57 -6.57 0.17
C ARG A 175 -0.84 -6.68 1.67
N VAL A 176 -1.97 -7.27 2.06
CA VAL A 176 -2.29 -7.50 3.47
C VAL A 176 -1.27 -8.44 4.12
N LYS A 177 -0.83 -9.50 3.42
CA LYS A 177 0.22 -10.41 3.89
C LYS A 177 1.55 -9.68 4.12
N VAL A 178 1.97 -8.82 3.20
CA VAL A 178 3.18 -7.99 3.37
C VAL A 178 3.07 -7.14 4.64
N MET A 179 1.97 -6.40 4.81
CA MET A 179 1.77 -5.53 5.96
C MET A 179 1.79 -6.30 7.28
N ALA A 180 1.26 -7.53 7.30
CA ALA A 180 1.20 -8.39 8.47
C ALA A 180 2.42 -9.32 8.64
N LYS A 181 3.45 -9.19 7.78
CA LYS A 181 4.68 -10.02 7.76
C LYS A 181 4.39 -11.53 7.61
N LEU A 182 3.43 -11.86 6.74
CA LEU A 182 3.02 -13.23 6.42
C LEU A 182 3.71 -13.74 5.14
N ASP A 183 3.69 -15.06 4.93
CA ASP A 183 4.26 -15.67 3.73
C ASP A 183 3.31 -15.52 2.54
N ILE A 184 3.75 -14.75 1.54
CA ILE A 184 3.01 -14.45 0.30
C ILE A 184 2.94 -15.68 -0.62
N ALA A 185 3.97 -16.53 -0.60
CA ALA A 185 4.05 -17.70 -1.45
C ALA A 185 3.14 -18.83 -0.95
N GLU A 186 2.97 -18.95 0.36
CA GLU A 186 2.09 -19.94 0.96
C GLU A 186 0.62 -19.49 0.97
N LYS A 187 -0.28 -20.34 0.47
CA LYS A 187 -1.72 -20.05 0.29
C LYS A 187 -2.63 -21.20 0.75
N ARG A 188 -2.04 -22.30 1.23
CA ARG A 188 -2.72 -23.58 1.51
C ARG A 188 -2.96 -23.84 2.99
N VAL A 189 -2.38 -23.02 3.87
CA VAL A 189 -2.59 -23.08 5.32
C VAL A 189 -3.08 -21.73 5.85
N PRO A 190 -3.86 -21.72 6.94
CA PRO A 190 -4.19 -20.48 7.63
C PRO A 190 -2.93 -19.74 8.11
N GLN A 191 -2.97 -18.41 8.09
CA GLN A 191 -1.88 -17.56 8.57
C GLN A 191 -2.43 -16.42 9.42
N ASP A 192 -1.75 -16.10 10.51
CA ASP A 192 -2.15 -15.04 11.45
C ASP A 192 -1.00 -14.05 11.66
N GLY A 193 -1.33 -12.77 11.65
CA GLY A 193 -0.37 -11.67 11.80
C GLY A 193 -0.96 -10.47 12.51
N ARG A 194 -0.12 -9.47 12.72
CA ARG A 194 -0.52 -8.19 13.33
C ARG A 194 0.07 -7.03 12.57
N ILE A 195 -0.70 -5.95 12.50
CA ILE A 195 -0.29 -4.67 11.92
C ILE A 195 -0.56 -3.60 12.99
N SER A 196 0.45 -2.78 13.29
CA SER A 196 0.26 -1.60 14.13
C SER A 196 0.23 -0.38 13.22
N LEU A 197 -0.87 0.37 13.26
CA LEU A 197 -1.10 1.53 12.40
C LEU A 197 -1.44 2.75 13.25
N ARG A 198 -1.13 3.95 12.74
CA ARG A 198 -1.59 5.20 13.31
C ARG A 198 -2.42 5.95 12.28
N ILE A 199 -3.71 6.07 12.53
CA ILE A 199 -4.70 6.60 11.58
C ILE A 199 -5.41 7.77 12.26
N GLY A 200 -5.32 8.98 11.68
CA GLY A 200 -5.91 10.19 12.25
C GLY A 200 -5.45 10.48 13.69
N GLY A 201 -4.20 10.15 14.02
CA GLY A 201 -3.64 10.26 15.39
C GLY A 201 -4.06 9.16 16.37
N ARG A 202 -4.96 8.25 15.98
CA ARG A 202 -5.41 7.11 16.80
C ARG A 202 -4.53 5.89 16.51
N ALA A 203 -4.03 5.25 17.56
CA ALA A 203 -3.23 4.03 17.43
C ALA A 203 -4.16 2.81 17.37
N VAL A 204 -4.10 2.07 16.27
CA VAL A 204 -4.94 0.89 16.02
C VAL A 204 -4.05 -0.34 15.92
N ASP A 205 -4.42 -1.39 16.65
CA ASP A 205 -3.85 -2.73 16.49
C ASP A 205 -4.78 -3.53 15.58
N VAL A 206 -4.27 -3.99 14.45
CA VAL A 206 -5.03 -4.80 13.51
C VAL A 206 -4.53 -6.23 13.59
N ARG A 207 -5.43 -7.17 13.89
CA ARG A 207 -5.13 -8.60 13.78
C ARG A 207 -5.60 -9.11 12.44
N VAL A 208 -4.72 -9.77 11.71
CA VAL A 208 -4.99 -10.26 10.37
C VAL A 208 -4.98 -11.78 10.41
N SER A 209 -6.01 -12.39 9.81
CA SER A 209 -6.06 -13.83 9.59
C SER A 209 -6.36 -14.09 8.10
N THR A 210 -5.55 -14.91 7.45
CA THR A 210 -5.83 -15.43 6.10
C THR A 210 -6.20 -16.91 6.20
N MET A 211 -7.16 -17.35 5.39
CA MET A 211 -7.60 -18.74 5.37
C MET A 211 -7.79 -19.21 3.92
N PRO A 212 -7.28 -20.39 3.56
CA PRO A 212 -7.53 -21.01 2.26
C PRO A 212 -9.03 -21.23 2.04
N SER A 213 -9.50 -20.97 0.83
CA SER A 213 -10.89 -21.13 0.42
C SER A 213 -10.96 -21.68 -1.02
N SER A 214 -12.17 -22.02 -1.48
CA SER A 214 -12.36 -22.64 -2.80
C SER A 214 -11.96 -21.74 -3.98
N HIS A 215 -11.99 -20.42 -3.81
CA HIS A 215 -11.71 -19.45 -4.87
C HIS A 215 -10.51 -18.53 -4.56
N GLY A 216 -9.63 -18.93 -3.66
CA GLY A 216 -8.47 -18.14 -3.23
C GLY A 216 -8.34 -18.13 -1.71
N GLU A 217 -7.94 -17.00 -1.14
CA GLU A 217 -7.89 -16.82 0.31
C GLU A 217 -9.02 -15.89 0.76
N ARG A 218 -9.54 -16.15 1.95
CA ARG A 218 -10.35 -15.20 2.70
C ARG A 218 -9.44 -14.48 3.68
N VAL A 219 -9.63 -13.17 3.81
CA VAL A 219 -8.89 -12.36 4.78
C VAL A 219 -9.89 -11.71 5.73
N VAL A 220 -9.58 -11.78 7.02
CA VAL A 220 -10.30 -11.05 8.05
C VAL A 220 -9.30 -10.18 8.81
N MET A 221 -9.64 -8.90 8.97
CA MET A 221 -8.85 -7.96 9.74
C MET A 221 -9.70 -7.45 10.90
N ARG A 222 -9.32 -7.77 12.13
CA ARG A 222 -9.97 -7.27 13.34
C ARG A 222 -9.30 -5.99 13.79
N LEU A 223 -10.08 -4.92 13.91
CA LEU A 223 -9.61 -3.61 14.34
C LEU A 223 -9.78 -3.49 15.86
N LEU A 224 -8.68 -3.23 16.57
CA LEU A 224 -8.67 -3.03 18.01
C LEU A 224 -8.14 -1.64 18.34
N ASP A 225 -8.96 -0.85 19.02
CA ASP A 225 -8.51 0.43 19.56
C ASP A 225 -7.59 0.20 20.76
N LYS A 226 -6.33 0.62 20.66
CA LYS A 226 -5.35 0.47 21.76
C LYS A 226 -5.79 1.25 23.00
N ASN A 227 -6.58 2.32 22.86
CA ASN A 227 -7.01 3.14 23.99
C ASN A 227 -8.12 2.49 24.83
N ALA A 228 -8.95 1.63 24.23
CA ALA A 228 -10.02 0.92 24.95
C ALA A 228 -9.50 -0.12 25.95
N THR A 229 -8.21 -0.48 25.87
CA THR A 229 -7.62 -1.59 26.66
C THR A 229 -6.97 -1.12 27.97
N ARG A 230 -7.04 0.16 28.33
CA ARG A 230 -6.63 0.63 29.67
C ARG A 230 -7.73 0.30 30.68
N LEU A 231 -7.79 -0.96 31.08
CA LEU A 231 -8.70 -1.45 32.10
C LEU A 231 -8.09 -1.18 33.48
N ASP A 232 -8.84 -0.48 34.32
CA ASP A 232 -8.55 -0.39 35.74
C ASP A 232 -8.87 -1.74 36.41
N LEU A 233 -8.02 -2.20 37.34
CA LEU A 233 -8.16 -3.51 37.98
C LEU A 233 -9.48 -3.64 38.75
N HIS A 234 -9.99 -2.53 39.29
CA HIS A 234 -11.32 -2.48 39.89
C HIS A 234 -12.44 -2.71 38.85
N SER A 235 -12.27 -2.21 37.62
CA SER A 235 -13.22 -2.37 36.51
C SER A 235 -13.26 -3.81 35.96
N LEU A 236 -12.23 -4.61 36.24
CA LEU A 236 -12.16 -6.04 35.91
C LEU A 236 -12.95 -6.92 36.90
N GLY A 237 -13.62 -6.32 37.90
CA GLY A 237 -14.42 -7.05 38.88
C GLY A 237 -13.64 -7.50 40.11
N MET A 238 -12.43 -6.96 40.34
CA MET A 238 -11.76 -7.17 41.62
C MET A 238 -12.57 -6.50 42.74
N THR A 239 -12.89 -7.26 43.78
CA THR A 239 -13.42 -6.65 45.00
C THR A 239 -12.37 -5.73 45.61
N PRO A 240 -12.75 -4.68 46.37
CA PRO A 240 -11.80 -3.76 46.99
C PRO A 240 -10.70 -4.48 47.79
N SER A 241 -11.08 -5.53 48.54
CA SER A 241 -10.12 -6.35 49.31
C SER A 241 -9.09 -7.09 48.44
N VAL A 242 -9.51 -7.67 47.32
CA VAL A 242 -8.61 -8.39 46.40
C VAL A 242 -7.72 -7.40 45.67
N HIS A 243 -8.27 -6.26 45.26
CA HIS A 243 -7.54 -5.20 44.60
C HIS A 243 -6.44 -4.62 45.50
N ASP A 244 -6.75 -4.32 46.77
CA ASP A 244 -5.79 -3.76 47.73
C ASP A 244 -4.68 -4.76 48.08
N ASN A 245 -5.05 -6.03 48.28
CA ASN A 245 -4.08 -7.10 48.51
C ASN A 245 -3.17 -7.31 47.29
N PHE A 246 -3.74 -7.34 46.08
CA PHE A 246 -2.99 -7.51 44.85
C PHE A 246 -2.04 -6.33 44.60
N ARG A 247 -2.51 -5.10 44.86
CA ARG A 247 -1.69 -3.88 44.77
C ARG A 247 -0.53 -3.89 45.76
N HIS A 248 -0.72 -4.41 46.97
CA HIS A 248 0.35 -4.58 47.96
C HIS A 248 1.36 -5.66 47.55
N LEU A 249 0.94 -6.66 46.77
CA LEU A 249 1.78 -7.78 46.36
C LEU A 249 2.69 -7.45 45.16
N ILE A 250 2.23 -6.57 44.27
CA ILE A 250 2.96 -6.11 43.08
C ILE A 250 3.69 -4.77 43.30
N GLY A 251 3.60 -4.22 44.51
CA GLY A 251 4.27 -3.00 44.95
C GLY A 251 5.66 -3.28 45.51
#